data_AF-A0A1I4ITR0-F1
#
_entry.id   AF-A0A1I4ITR0-F1
#
_cell.length_a   1.000
_cell.length_b   1.000
_cell.length_c   1.000
_cell.angle_alpha   90.00
_cell.angle_beta   90.00
_cell.angle_gamma   90.00
#
_symmetry.space_group_name_H-M   'P 1'
#
loop_
_entity.id
_entity.type
_entity.pdbx_description
1 polymer ?
#
loop_
_entity_poly.entity_id
_entity_poly.type
_entity_poly.pdbx_seq_one_letter_code
_entity_poly.pdbx_strand_id
1 'polypeptide(L)' 'MRASGLAEMARVLQTTPNYLLGYTYSDDDFLSEALSLLEGIKDETIKKVLFAQIKAASAL' A
#
# COMPACT_ATOMS: atom_id res chain seq x y z
N MET A 1 -16.08 -10.48 -22.62
CA MET A 1 -15.13 -9.91 -21.63
C MET A 1 -13.73 -10.17 -22.14
N ARG A 2 -13.01 -9.17 -22.66
CA ARG A 2 -11.58 -9.34 -22.98
C ARG A 2 -10.83 -9.34 -21.66
N ALA A 3 -10.46 -10.51 -21.15
CA ALA A 3 -9.44 -10.58 -20.11
C ALA A 3 -8.22 -9.83 -20.67
N SER A 4 -7.71 -8.84 -19.94
CA SER A 4 -6.51 -8.10 -20.32
C SER A 4 -5.44 -9.12 -20.68
N GLY A 5 -4.80 -9.01 -21.86
CA GLY A 5 -3.79 -9.98 -22.31
C GLY A 5 -2.68 -10.18 -21.26
N LEU A 6 -2.42 -9.15 -20.46
CA LEU A 6 -1.53 -9.19 -19.32
C LEU A 6 -1.99 -10.16 -18.21
N ALA A 7 -3.28 -10.21 -17.90
CA ALA A 7 -3.84 -11.12 -16.91
C ALA A 7 -3.69 -12.59 -17.34
N GLU A 8 -3.84 -12.85 -18.63
CA GLU A 8 -3.65 -14.19 -19.19
C GLU A 8 -2.17 -14.60 -19.18
N MET A 9 -1.27 -13.68 -19.54
CA MET A 9 0.18 -13.90 -19.44
C MET A 9 0.61 -14.16 -17.99
N ALA A 10 0.08 -13.40 -17.03
CA ALA A 10 0.35 -13.59 -15.61
C ALA A 10 -0.11 -14.98 -15.14
N ARG A 11 -1.30 -15.42 -15.56
CA ARG A 11 -1.84 -16.76 -15.26
C ARG A 11 -0.95 -17.87 -15.82
N VAL A 12 -0.53 -17.78 -17.09
CA VAL A 12 0.33 -18.80 -17.74
C VAL A 12 1.70 -18.88 -17.07
N LEU A 13 2.26 -17.75 -16.67
CA LEU A 13 3.57 -17.65 -16.03
C LEU A 13 3.52 -17.86 -14.50
N GLN A 14 2.36 -18.22 -13.94
CA GLN A 14 2.13 -18.39 -12.51
C GLN A 14 2.61 -17.19 -11.67
N THR A 15 2.38 -15.98 -12.16
CA THR A 15 2.77 -14.73 -11.51
C THR A 15 1.59 -13.75 -11.47
N THR A 16 1.81 -12.54 -10.98
CA THR A 16 0.80 -11.47 -10.99
C THR A 16 1.01 -10.51 -12.16
N PRO A 17 -0.05 -9.86 -12.67
CA PRO A 17 0.09 -8.79 -13.67
C PRO A 17 1.06 -7.70 -13.23
N ASN A 18 1.08 -7.38 -11.93
CA ASN A 18 1.97 -6.38 -11.33
C ASN A 18 3.44 -6.79 -11.47
N TYR A 19 3.76 -8.06 -11.20
CA TYR A 19 5.11 -8.58 -11.39
C TYR A 19 5.58 -8.46 -12.84
N LEU A 20 4.71 -8.75 -13.82
CA LEU A 20 5.02 -8.61 -15.25
C LEU A 20 5.22 -7.16 -15.69
N LEU A 21 4.61 -6.21 -14.99
CA LEU A 21 4.80 -4.78 -15.19
C LEU A 21 6.04 -4.24 -14.45
N GLY A 22 6.81 -5.10 -13.78
CA GLY A 22 7.95 -4.67 -12.99
C GLY A 22 7.58 -3.97 -11.70
N TYR A 23 6.31 -4.02 -11.27
CA TYR A 23 5.95 -3.73 -9.89
C TYR A 23 6.46 -4.89 -9.04
N THR A 24 7.69 -4.76 -8.57
CA THR A 24 8.12 -5.48 -7.37
C THR A 24 7.13 -5.09 -6.27
N TYR A 25 6.76 -6.04 -5.40
CA TYR A 25 6.31 -5.67 -4.06
C TYR A 25 7.47 -4.92 -3.40
N SER A 26 7.69 -3.65 -3.75
CA SER A 26 8.31 -2.72 -2.83
C SER A 26 7.35 -2.73 -1.65
N ASP A 27 7.84 -3.04 -0.46
CA ASP A 27 7.22 -2.49 0.74
C ASP A 27 6.83 -1.06 0.38
N ASP A 28 5.52 -0.76 0.35
CA ASP A 28 5.01 0.50 -0.18
C ASP A 28 5.90 1.61 0.39
N ASP A 29 6.73 2.25 -0.44
CA ASP A 29 7.69 3.26 0.04
C ASP A 29 6.93 4.34 0.82
N PHE A 30 5.69 4.58 0.38
CA PHE A 30 4.69 5.36 1.07
C PHE A 30 4.31 4.84 2.47
N LEU A 31 4.05 3.54 2.64
CA LEU A 31 3.75 2.96 3.97
C LEU A 31 4.96 3.05 4.89
N SER A 32 6.16 2.78 4.37
CA SER A 32 7.42 2.89 5.14
C SER A 32 7.67 4.32 5.60
N GLU A 33 7.51 5.30 4.69
CA GLU A 33 7.68 6.73 4.99
C GLU A 33 6.59 7.23 5.94
N ALA A 34 5.33 6.84 5.74
CA ALA A 34 4.22 7.20 6.62
C ALA A 34 4.39 6.63 8.03
N LEU A 35 4.88 5.39 8.16
CA LEU A 35 5.22 4.78 9.46
C LEU A 35 6.36 5.54 10.13
N SER A 36 7.44 5.85 9.40
CA SER A 36 8.57 6.61 9.94
C SER A 36 8.15 8.00 10.45
N LEU A 37 7.26 8.69 9.72
CA LEU A 37 6.71 9.98 10.13
C LEU A 37 5.85 9.85 11.41
N LEU A 38 5.00 8.84 11.50
CA LEU A 38 4.16 8.59 12.68
C LEU A 38 4.99 8.22 13.93
N GLU A 39 6.04 7.43 13.76
CA GLU A 39 6.98 7.07 14.83
C GLU A 39 7.84 8.26 15.29
N GLY A 40 8.16 9.19 14.38
CA GLY A 40 8.89 10.42 14.68
C GLY A 40 8.13 11.40 15.60
N ILE A 41 6.82 11.22 15.79
CA ILE A 41 6.01 12.06 16.67
C ILE A 41 6.26 11.64 18.13
N LYS A 42 6.97 12.51 18.86
CA LYS A 42 7.31 12.33 20.29
C LYS A 42 6.14 12.63 21.23
N ASP A 43 5.17 13.44 20.78
CA ASP A 43 4.00 13.80 21.58
C ASP A 43 2.90 12.73 21.45
N GLU A 44 2.64 12.03 22.55
CA GLU A 44 1.65 10.95 22.61
C GLU A 44 0.20 11.43 22.45
N THR A 45 -0.09 12.69 22.76
CA THR A 45 -1.44 13.26 22.58
C THR A 45 -1.70 13.52 21.10
N ILE A 46 -0.73 14.12 20.40
CA ILE A 46 -0.80 14.38 18.96
C ILE A 46 -0.87 13.06 18.19
N LYS A 47 -0.06 12.07 18.56
CA LYS A 47 -0.07 10.73 17.96
C LYS A 47 -1.46 10.09 18.06
N LYS A 48 -2.12 10.14 19.23
CA LYS A 48 -3.47 9.60 19.42
C LYS A 48 -4.53 10.28 18.55
N VAL A 49 -4.46 11.61 18.43
CA VAL A 49 -5.41 12.38 17.60
C VAL A 49 -5.25 12.03 16.12
N LEU A 50 -4.02 11.98 15.62
CA LEU A 50 -3.73 11.59 14.23
C LEU A 50 -4.18 10.17 13.93
N PHE A 51 -3.92 9.21 14.83
CA PHE A 51 -4.42 7.84 14.66
C PHE A 51 -5.95 7.77 14.61
N ALA A 52 -6.65 8.55 15.43
CA ALA A 52 -8.11 8.60 15.40
C ALA A 52 -8.65 9.17 14.08
N GLN A 53 -7.99 10.21 13.54
CA GLN A 53 -8.35 10.81 12.26
C GLN A 53 -8.09 9.86 11.08
N ILE A 54 -6.94 9.18 11.06
CA ILE A 54 -6.62 8.19 10.02
C ILE A 54 -7.65 7.06 10.03
N LYS A 55 -8.00 6.55 11.22
CA LYS A 55 -9.05 5.53 11.36
C LYS A 55 -10.40 6.01 10.85
N ALA A 56 -10.79 7.24 11.17
CA ALA A 56 -12.04 7.82 10.69
C ALA A 56 -12.05 7.98 9.16
N ALA A 57 -10.93 8.40 8.56
CA ALA A 57 -10.78 8.55 7.12
C ALA A 57 -10.79 7.21 6.38
N SER A 58 -10.25 6.13 6.97
CA SER A 58 -10.25 4.78 6.38
C SER A 58 -11.60 4.06 6.47
N ALA A 59 -12.53 4.57 7.28
CA ALA A 59 -13.87 4.01 7.45
C ALA A 59 -14.90 4.60 6.46
N LEU A 60 -14.46 5.51 5.59
CA LEU A 60 -15.20 6.07 4.46
C LEU A 60 -14.92 5.26 3.19
#